data_AF-A0A0S8AFV7-F1
#
_entry.id   AF-A0A0S8AFV7-F1
#
_cell.length_a   1.000
_cell.length_b   1.000
_cell.length_c   1.000
_cell.angle_alpha   90.00
_cell.angle_beta   90.00
_cell.angle_gamma   90.00
#
_symmetry.space_group_name_H-M   'P 1'
#
loop_
_entity.id
_entity.type
_entity.pdbx_description
1 polymer ?
#
loop_
_entity_poly.entity_id
_entity_poly.type
_entity_poly.pdbx_seq_one_letter_code
_entity_poly.pdbx_strand_id
1 'polypeptide(L)' 'MERFKLIATAILALLGVIIILQNTEPVETKLLFLSITMPRAILLMGTTLIGFALGVLVSFFFKRKDQPPKSA' A
#
# COMPACT_ATOMS: atom_id res chain seq x y z
N MET A 1 1.70 -31.21 18.76
CA MET A 1 1.42 -30.59 17.45
C MET A 1 0.06 -29.87 17.45
N GLU A 2 -1.06 -30.58 17.63
CA GLU A 2 -2.40 -29.99 17.47
C GLU A 2 -2.71 -28.81 18.41
N ARG A 3 -2.35 -28.88 19.70
CA ARG A 3 -2.52 -27.76 20.64
C ARG A 3 -1.66 -26.54 20.29
N PHE A 4 -0.44 -26.78 19.78
CA PHE A 4 0.46 -25.69 19.35
C PHE A 4 -0.08 -24.98 18.11
N LYS A 5 -0.58 -25.73 17.13
CA LYS A 5 -1.24 -25.17 15.95
C LYS A 5 -2.44 -24.32 16.36
N LEU A 6 -3.28 -24.82 17.27
CA LEU A 6 -4.47 -24.10 17.72
C LEU A 6 -4.13 -22.80 18.44
N ILE A 7 -3.11 -22.81 19.32
CA ILE A 7 -2.61 -21.60 19.99
C ILE A 7 -2.02 -20.62 18.97
N ALA A 8 -1.20 -21.09 18.03
CA ALA A 8 -0.62 -20.26 16.99
C ALA A 8 -1.71 -19.61 16.11
N THR A 9 -2.73 -20.37 15.72
CA THR A 9 -3.87 -19.84 14.96
C THR A 9 -4.66 -18.81 15.75
N ALA A 10 -4.91 -19.04 17.05
CA ALA A 10 -5.59 -18.07 17.91
C ALA A 10 -4.79 -16.75 18.05
N ILE A 11 -3.47 -16.86 18.21
CA ILE A 11 -2.57 -15.69 18.27
C ILE A 11 -2.61 -14.93 16.94
N LEU A 12 -2.49 -15.63 15.81
CA LEU A 12 -2.54 -15.00 14.48
C LEU A 12 -3.89 -14.31 14.23
N ALA A 13 -5.01 -14.94 14.62
CA ALA A 13 -6.32 -14.35 14.52
C ALA A 13 -6.45 -13.06 15.35
N LEU A 14 -5.97 -13.10 16.61
CA LEU A 14 -5.96 -11.94 17.49
C LEU A 14 -5.11 -10.80 16.91
N LEU A 15 -3.90 -11.11 16.43
CA LEU A 15 -3.02 -10.13 15.78
C LEU A 15 -3.68 -9.54 14.53
N GLY A 16 -4.36 -10.35 13.72
CA GLY A 16 -5.12 -9.89 12.56
C GLY A 16 -6.18 -8.87 12.94
N VAL A 17 -6.98 -9.15 13.97
CA VAL A 17 -8.00 -8.22 14.48
C VAL A 17 -7.35 -6.91 14.97
N ILE A 18 -6.25 -7.00 15.73
CA ILE A 18 -5.52 -5.82 16.22
C ILE A 18 -5.03 -4.98 15.05
N ILE A 19 -4.42 -5.58 14.03
CA ILE A 19 -3.93 -4.88 12.84
C ILE A 19 -5.08 -4.18 12.12
N ILE A 20 -6.22 -4.85 11.93
CA ILE A 20 -7.41 -4.25 11.29
C ILE A 20 -7.88 -3.04 12.08
N LEU A 21 -8.10 -3.18 13.39
CA LEU A 21 -8.58 -2.08 14.24
C LEU A 21 -7.59 -0.92 14.28
N GLN A 22 -6.29 -1.18 14.40
CA GLN A 22 -5.28 -0.14 14.30
C GLN A 22 -5.31 0.55 12.93
N ASN A 23 -5.53 -0.16 11.83
CA ASN A 23 -5.62 0.47 10.52
C ASN A 23 -6.92 1.28 10.30
N THR A 24 -7.94 1.10 11.14
CA THR A 24 -9.15 1.96 11.15
C THR A 24 -9.00 3.22 12.00
N GLU A 25 -7.96 3.30 12.83
CA GLU A 25 -7.74 4.45 13.70
C GLU A 25 -7.54 5.73 12.87
N PRO A 26 -8.24 6.82 13.20
CA PRO A 26 -8.11 8.09 12.49
C PRO A 26 -6.72 8.68 12.72
N VAL A 27 -6.06 9.08 11.63
CA VAL A 27 -4.78 9.79 11.66
C VAL A 27 -4.96 11.17 11.05
N GLU A 28 -4.41 12.19 11.72
CA GLU A 28 -4.35 13.54 11.17
C GLU A 28 -3.26 13.59 10.09
N THR A 29 -3.65 13.88 8.86
CA THR A 29 -2.76 13.99 7.71
C THR A 29 -2.66 15.45 7.27
N LYS A 30 -1.45 16.00 7.22
CA LYS A 30 -1.20 17.37 6.79
C LYS A 30 -0.69 17.39 5.34
N LEU A 31 -1.50 17.93 4.44
CA LEU A 31 -1.21 18.14 3.02
C LEU A 31 -0.93 19.61 2.77
N LEU A 32 0.34 20.04 2.80
CA LEU A 32 0.86 21.40 2.53
C LEU A 32 0.13 22.58 3.23
N PHE A 33 -1.15 22.82 2.95
CA PHE A 33 -2.03 23.82 3.56
C PHE A 33 -3.35 23.25 4.12
N LEU A 34 -3.53 21.93 4.12
CA LEU A 34 -4.78 21.24 4.47
C LEU A 34 -4.53 20.14 5.50
N SER A 35 -5.27 20.15 6.61
CA SER A 35 -5.30 19.02 7.56
C SER A 35 -6.57 18.21 7.33
N ILE A 36 -6.42 16.90 7.08
CA ILE A 36 -7.54 15.96 6.95
C ILE A 36 -7.33 14.82 7.93
N THR A 37 -8.36 14.51 8.71
CA THR A 37 -8.37 13.31 9.55
C THR A 37 -9.00 12.16 8.76
N MET A 38 -8.26 11.08 8.57
CA MET A 38 -8.76 9.90 7.85
C MET A 38 -8.21 8.60 8.48
N PRO A 39 -8.91 7.47 8.37
CA PRO A 39 -8.37 6.17 8.76
C PRO A 39 -7.03 5.87 8.08
N ARG A 40 -6.08 5.26 8.81
CA ARG A 40 -4.75 4.88 8.25
C ARG A 40 -4.86 4.01 7.00
N ALA A 41 -5.83 3.10 6.95
CA ALA A 41 -6.07 2.24 5.79
C ALA A 41 -6.34 3.05 4.51
N ILE A 42 -7.13 4.13 4.61
CA ILE A 42 -7.45 5.00 3.47
C ILE A 42 -6.20 5.74 3.00
N LEU A 43 -5.39 6.25 3.95
CA LEU A 43 -4.13 6.92 3.62
C LEU A 43 -3.16 5.97 2.89
N LEU A 44 -2.96 4.75 3.41
CA LEU A 44 -2.06 3.75 2.81
C LEU A 44 -2.54 3.31 1.43
N MET A 45 -3.82 2.97 1.29
CA MET A 45 -4.39 2.57 -0.01
C MET A 45 -4.34 3.72 -1.02
N GLY A 46 -4.76 4.92 -0.60
CA GLY A 46 -4.76 6.10 -1.46
C GLY A 46 -3.37 6.46 -1.98
N THR A 47 -2.39 6.56 -1.09
CA THR A 47 -1.00 6.86 -1.46
C THR A 47 -0.38 5.78 -2.35
N THR A 48 -0.66 4.50 -2.07
CA THR A 48 -0.19 3.37 -2.89
C THR A 48 -0.80 3.41 -4.28
N LEU A 49 -2.11 3.61 -4.41
CA LEU A 49 -2.80 3.67 -5.70
C LEU A 49 -2.32 4.87 -6.52
N ILE A 50 -2.20 6.04 -5.90
CA ILE A 50 -1.69 7.25 -6.56
C ILE A 50 -0.25 7.03 -7.03
N GLY A 51 0.63 6.55 -6.15
CA GLY A 51 2.03 6.28 -6.49
C GLY A 51 2.17 5.24 -7.60
N PHE A 52 1.41 4.14 -7.53
CA PHE A 52 1.40 3.11 -8.55
C PHE A 52 0.90 3.63 -9.89
N ALA A 53 -0.24 4.34 -9.92
CA ALA A 53 -0.81 4.91 -11.13
C ALA A 53 0.17 5.91 -11.78
N LEU A 54 0.80 6.78 -10.99
CA LEU A 54 1.84 7.70 -11.47
C LEU A 54 3.06 6.95 -12.00
N GLY A 55 3.53 5.90 -11.30
CA GLY A 55 4.66 5.08 -11.75
C GLY A 55 4.39 4.36 -13.07
N VAL A 56 3.20 3.79 -13.23
CA VAL A 56 2.73 3.18 -14.48
C VAL A 56 2.67 4.23 -15.59
N LEU A 57 2.09 5.40 -15.32
CA LEU A 57 2.01 6.52 -16.26
C LEU A 57 3.40 6.93 -16.73
N VAL A 58 4.33 7.15 -15.79
CA VAL A 58 5.73 7.48 -16.09
C VAL A 58 6.38 6.38 -16.94
N SER A 59 6.20 5.11 -16.61
CA SER A 59 6.75 3.99 -17.39
C SER A 59 6.28 3.99 -18.84
N PHE A 60 5.01 4.32 -19.08
CA PHE A 60 4.47 4.46 -20.44
C PHE A 60 5.06 5.64 -21.20
N PHE A 61 5.23 6.80 -20.56
CA PHE A 61 5.80 8.00 -21.20
C PHE A 61 7.32 7.94 -21.36
N PHE A 62 8.03 7.27 -20.45
CA PHE A 62 9.50 7.16 -20.44
C PHE A 62 9.99 5.84 -21.04
N LYS A 63 9.12 5.10 -21.74
CA LYS A 63 9.52 3.93 -22.53
C LYS A 63 10.57 4.39 -23.55
N ARG A 64 11.85 4.16 -23.23
CA ARG A 64 12.96 4.43 -24.16
C ARG A 64 12.62 3.71 -25.45
N LYS A 65 12.65 4.46 -26.55
CA LYS A 65 12.67 3.90 -27.91
C LYS A 65 13.96 3.08 -28.03
N ASP A 66 13.94 1.84 -27.58
CA ASP A 66 14.89 0.84 -28.06
C ASP A 66 14.40 0.43 -29.46
N GLN A 67 14.61 1.34 -30.42
CA GLN A 67 14.60 1.02 -31.85
C GLN A 67 16.05 0.78 -32.29
N PRO A 68 16.32 -0.34 -32.99
CA PRO A 68 17.63 -0.99 -33.06
C PRO A 68 18.63 -0.23 -33.95
N PRO A 69 19.95 -0.45 -33.80
CA PRO A 69 20.90 -0.05 -34.84
C PRO A 69 20.54 -0.78 -36.14
N LYS A 70 20.34 0.01 -37.21
CA LYS A 70 20.20 -0.45 -38.59
C LYS A 70 21.38 -1.39 -38.92
N SER A 71 21.08 -2.67 -39.17
CA SER A 71 21.97 -3.54 -39.93
C SER A 71 21.64 -3.34 -41.41
N ALA A 72 22.69 -3.04 -42.17
CA ALA A 72 22.73 -2.70 -43.58
C ALA A 72 22.18 -3.79 -44.51
#